data_AF-A0A9P0KMX4-F1
#
_entry.id   AF-A0A9P0KMX4-F1
#
_cell.length_a   1.000
_cell.length_b   1.000
_cell.length_c   1.000
_cell.angle_alpha   90.00
_cell.angle_beta   90.00
_cell.angle_gamma   90.00
#
_symmetry.space_group_name_H-M   'P 1'
#
loop_
_entity.id
_entity.type
_entity.pdbx_description
1 polymer ?
#
loop_
_entity_poly.entity_id
_entity_poly.type
_entity_poly.pdbx_seq_one_letter_code
_entity_poly.pdbx_strand_id
1 'polypeptide(L)'
;MDLAETMKNVLAKGMQQTSLSDLSSSPGIGFPPGTGYVTEKLYMLLQLYLQNKGWNPSVELLQCFSELKETSMLPSAAYLQMMASRVTLDSQGRLILRENGKIILPFEHFANAVMLKHMNGPHGLHLGIEATVRAVMESYTIGRENFGMEKEFIIEVVQNCPNPACRYYKNQMELTQKTLQHLAPGYLGEAPGSAAADIRSSKTSF
;
A
#
# COMPACT_ATOMS: atom_id res chain seq x y z
N MET A 1 7.00 32.19 -23.29
CA MET A 1 6.61 31.76 -21.94
C MET A 1 7.69 30.82 -21.47
N ASP A 2 8.35 31.17 -20.38
CA ASP A 2 9.48 30.43 -19.85
C ASP A 2 9.00 29.12 -19.18
N LEU A 3 9.76 28.04 -19.39
CA LEU A 3 9.45 26.70 -18.85
C LEU A 3 9.44 26.75 -17.31
N ALA A 4 10.32 27.57 -16.73
CA ALA A 4 10.40 27.81 -15.28
C ALA A 4 9.14 28.50 -14.73
N GLU A 5 8.54 29.45 -15.46
CA GLU A 5 7.30 30.13 -15.02
C GLU A 5 6.10 29.19 -15.02
N THR A 6 6.03 28.28 -16.00
CA THR A 6 4.94 27.29 -16.09
C THR A 6 5.01 26.29 -14.93
N MET A 7 6.23 25.86 -14.57
CA MET A 7 6.46 24.96 -13.43
C MET A 7 6.14 25.60 -12.08
N LYS A 8 6.52 26.87 -11.90
CA LYS A 8 6.24 27.62 -10.67
C LYS A 8 4.73 27.77 -10.43
N ASN A 9 3.95 27.97 -11.50
CA ASN A 9 2.50 28.14 -11.41
C ASN A 9 1.73 26.85 -11.14
N VAL A 10 2.21 25.70 -11.63
CA VAL A 10 1.60 24.39 -11.36
C VAL A 10 1.89 23.94 -9.91
N LEU A 11 3.13 24.14 -9.45
CA LEU A 11 3.54 23.80 -8.07
C LEU A 11 2.91 24.72 -7.01
N ALA A 12 2.82 26.04 -7.28
CA ALA A 12 2.20 26.99 -6.35
C ALA A 12 0.71 26.72 -6.12
N LYS A 13 0.00 26.16 -7.12
CA LYS A 13 -1.41 25.78 -6.99
C LYS A 13 -1.62 24.45 -6.28
N GLY A 14 -0.65 23.52 -6.33
CA GLY A 14 -0.72 22.23 -5.62
C GLY A 14 -0.51 22.34 -4.10
N MET A 15 0.26 23.34 -3.65
CA MET A 15 0.60 23.50 -2.22
C MET A 15 -0.52 24.06 -1.33
N GLN A 16 -1.65 24.54 -1.88
CA GLN A 16 -2.69 25.21 -1.08
C GLN A 16 -3.88 24.33 -0.64
N GLN A 17 -3.90 23.03 -0.94
CA GLN A 17 -5.00 22.16 -0.50
C GLN A 17 -4.51 20.80 -0.02
N THR A 18 -4.00 20.76 1.23
CA THR A 18 -4.38 19.81 2.28
C THR A 18 -3.45 20.03 3.48
N SER A 19 -3.92 20.74 4.50
CA SER A 19 -3.24 20.85 5.78
C SER A 19 -3.21 19.48 6.48
N LEU A 20 -2.10 18.75 6.33
CA LEU A 20 -1.79 17.49 7.03
C LEU A 20 -0.95 17.73 8.30
N SER A 21 -0.96 18.96 8.82
CA SER A 21 -0.14 19.40 9.96
C SER A 21 -0.36 18.62 11.27
N ASP A 22 -1.41 17.80 11.37
CA ASP A 22 -1.75 17.07 12.60
C ASP A 22 -1.26 15.61 12.66
N LEU A 23 -0.75 15.04 11.56
CA LEU A 23 -0.12 13.70 11.59
C LEU A 23 1.38 13.75 11.92
N SER A 24 1.99 14.94 11.84
CA SER A 24 3.40 15.16 12.17
C SER A 24 3.66 15.31 13.68
N SER A 25 2.62 15.27 14.52
CA SER A 25 2.71 15.61 15.95
C SER A 25 2.69 14.40 16.89
N SER A 26 2.72 13.17 16.37
CA SER A 26 2.83 11.97 17.22
C SER A 26 4.30 11.69 17.57
N PRO A 27 4.70 11.75 18.86
CA PRO A 27 6.07 11.52 19.29
C PRO A 27 6.36 10.01 19.23
N GLY A 28 6.76 9.53 18.06
CA GLY A 28 7.07 8.11 17.86
C GLY A 28 7.34 7.72 16.41
N ILE A 29 6.94 8.54 15.43
CA ILE A 29 7.16 8.26 14.02
C ILE A 29 8.27 9.17 13.49
N GLY A 30 9.49 8.93 14.00
CA GLY A 30 10.71 9.55 13.47
C GLY A 30 11.13 8.85 12.18
N PHE A 31 10.60 9.26 11.03
CA PHE A 31 11.12 8.79 9.75
C PHE A 31 12.42 9.55 9.41
N PRO A 32 13.56 8.86 9.21
CA PRO A 32 14.80 9.51 8.81
C PRO A 32 14.64 10.21 7.44
N PRO A 33 15.22 11.41 7.25
CA PRO A 33 15.24 12.07 5.95
C PRO A 33 16.03 11.21 4.94
N GLY A 34 15.41 10.89 3.80
CA GLY A 34 15.99 10.05 2.74
C GLY A 34 15.49 8.60 2.69
N THR A 35 14.46 8.24 3.45
CA THR A 35 13.93 6.87 3.51
C THR A 35 12.97 6.55 2.36
N GLY A 36 13.50 6.02 1.25
CA GLY A 36 12.92 5.01 0.34
C GLY A 36 11.53 5.17 -0.31
N TYR A 37 10.64 6.00 0.22
CA TYR A 37 9.29 6.20 -0.27
C TYR A 37 9.24 7.27 -1.34
N VAL A 38 8.21 7.17 -2.18
CA VAL A 38 7.94 8.19 -3.19
C VAL A 38 7.20 9.34 -2.53
N THR A 39 7.80 10.51 -2.48
CA THR A 39 7.11 11.73 -2.04
C THR A 39 6.34 12.35 -3.20
N GLU A 40 5.39 13.23 -2.89
CA GLU A 40 4.62 13.96 -3.90
C GLU A 40 5.53 14.73 -4.88
N LYS A 41 6.57 15.38 -4.37
CA LYS A 41 7.57 16.09 -5.20
C LYS A 41 8.28 15.16 -6.17
N LEU A 42 8.74 14.00 -5.68
CA LEU A 42 9.41 13.00 -6.51
C LEU A 42 8.46 12.40 -7.55
N TYR A 43 7.23 12.14 -7.13
CA TYR A 43 6.16 11.66 -8.00
C TYR A 43 5.91 12.62 -9.17
N MET A 44 5.75 13.92 -8.88
CA MET A 44 5.56 14.96 -9.89
C MET A 44 6.74 15.09 -10.85
N LEU A 45 7.98 15.05 -10.33
CA LEU A 45 9.19 15.08 -11.16
C LEU A 45 9.23 13.90 -12.15
N LEU A 46 8.96 12.69 -11.66
CA LEU A 46 8.92 11.48 -12.49
C LEU A 46 7.79 11.55 -13.53
N GLN A 47 6.61 12.04 -13.16
CA GLN A 47 5.51 12.25 -14.11
C GLN A 47 5.91 13.21 -15.22
N LEU A 48 6.45 14.38 -14.87
CA LEU A 48 6.89 15.37 -15.83
C LEU A 48 7.94 14.80 -16.79
N TYR A 49 8.95 14.10 -16.26
CA TYR A 49 9.97 13.44 -17.07
C TYR A 49 9.37 12.41 -18.03
N LEU A 50 8.51 11.51 -17.53
CA LEU A 50 7.93 10.42 -18.32
C LEU A 50 6.88 10.89 -19.35
N GLN A 51 6.23 12.04 -19.12
CA GLN A 51 5.31 12.65 -20.08
C GLN A 51 6.04 13.20 -21.31
N ASN A 52 7.27 13.69 -21.14
CA ASN A 52 8.07 14.27 -22.22
C ASN A 52 8.83 13.17 -22.97
N LYS A 53 8.13 12.53 -23.92
CA LYS A 53 8.73 11.50 -24.79
C LYS A 53 9.97 12.06 -25.50
N GLY A 54 11.11 11.39 -25.30
CA GLY A 54 12.38 11.76 -25.93
C GLY A 54 13.41 12.40 -24.99
N TRP A 55 13.03 12.72 -23.75
CA TRP A 55 13.97 13.19 -22.73
C TRP A 55 14.93 12.08 -22.29
N ASN A 56 16.23 12.35 -22.36
CA ASN A 56 17.27 11.45 -21.89
C ASN A 56 17.31 11.46 -20.35
N PRO A 57 17.17 10.31 -19.68
CA PRO A 57 17.19 10.25 -18.21
C PRO A 57 18.53 10.69 -17.60
N SER A 58 19.60 10.75 -18.40
CA SER A 58 20.92 11.21 -17.95
C SER A 58 21.15 12.70 -18.11
N VAL A 59 20.31 13.42 -18.86
CA VAL A 59 20.50 14.85 -19.15
C VAL A 59 19.31 15.64 -18.63
N GLU A 60 18.14 15.48 -19.22
CA GLU A 60 16.97 16.29 -18.91
C GLU A 60 16.39 16.01 -17.52
N LEU A 61 16.36 14.73 -17.09
CA LEU A 61 15.92 14.40 -15.72
C LEU A 61 16.86 15.01 -14.66
N LEU A 62 18.17 14.96 -14.91
CA LEU A 62 19.17 15.53 -14.01
C LEU A 62 19.15 17.06 -14.05
N GLN A 63 18.84 17.65 -15.20
CA GLN A 63 18.65 19.08 -15.35
C GLN A 63 17.43 19.55 -14.56
N CYS A 64 16.25 18.93 -14.74
CA CYS A 64 15.06 19.21 -13.94
C CYS A 64 15.36 19.04 -12.44
N PHE A 65 16.10 18.00 -12.07
CA PHE A 65 16.55 17.81 -10.69
C PHE A 65 17.46 18.95 -10.19
N SER A 66 18.38 19.43 -11.02
CA SER A 66 19.33 20.50 -10.66
C SER A 66 18.65 21.88 -10.53
N GLU A 67 17.64 22.15 -11.35
CA GLU A 67 16.83 23.37 -11.29
C GLU A 67 15.92 23.38 -10.05
N LEU A 68 15.51 22.20 -9.57
CA LEU A 68 14.71 22.02 -8.36
C LEU A 68 15.53 22.04 -7.05
N LYS A 69 16.85 22.18 -7.14
CA LYS A 69 17.80 21.92 -6.04
C LYS A 69 17.87 23.01 -4.96
N GLU A 70 16.73 23.58 -4.60
CA GLU A 70 16.56 24.37 -3.36
C GLU A 70 16.18 23.50 -2.15
N THR A 71 15.93 22.19 -2.29
CA THR A 71 15.43 21.36 -1.19
C THR A 71 16.25 20.09 -0.94
N SER A 72 16.75 19.97 0.29
CA SER A 72 17.55 18.87 0.89
C SER A 72 16.86 17.50 0.97
N MET A 73 15.79 17.28 0.19
CA MET A 73 14.86 16.15 0.33
C MET A 73 14.78 15.27 -0.93
N LEU A 74 15.50 15.60 -2.01
CA LEU A 74 15.47 14.83 -3.25
C LEU A 74 16.58 13.76 -3.30
N PRO A 75 16.32 12.56 -3.86
CA PRO A 75 17.28 11.46 -3.87
C PRO A 75 18.43 11.67 -4.87
N SER A 76 19.44 10.78 -4.84
CA SER A 76 20.59 10.87 -5.74
C SER A 76 20.22 10.71 -7.22
N ALA A 77 21.01 11.31 -8.11
CA ALA A 77 20.87 11.18 -9.57
C ALA A 77 20.79 9.71 -10.03
N ALA A 78 21.64 8.84 -9.49
CA ALA A 78 21.65 7.42 -9.82
C ALA A 78 20.35 6.71 -9.37
N TYR A 79 19.83 7.08 -8.21
CA TYR A 79 18.55 6.53 -7.74
C TYR A 79 17.38 6.98 -8.60
N LEU A 80 17.36 8.25 -9.03
CA LEU A 80 16.35 8.77 -9.97
C LEU A 80 16.36 8.03 -11.30
N GLN A 81 17.55 7.78 -11.86
CA GLN A 81 17.69 6.99 -13.09
C GLN A 81 17.18 5.55 -12.90
N MET A 82 17.51 4.92 -11.78
CA MET A 82 17.00 3.59 -11.43
C MET A 82 15.47 3.58 -11.35
N MET A 83 14.85 4.56 -10.68
CA MET A 83 13.39 4.67 -10.61
C MET A 83 12.78 4.89 -12.00
N ALA A 84 13.31 5.82 -12.79
CA ALA A 84 12.82 6.11 -14.14
C ALA A 84 12.87 4.87 -15.06
N SER A 85 13.84 3.97 -14.86
CA SER A 85 13.93 2.71 -15.61
C SER A 85 12.83 1.69 -15.25
N ARG A 86 12.31 1.72 -14.01
CA ARG A 86 11.32 0.75 -13.50
C ARG A 86 9.88 1.27 -13.52
N VAL A 87 9.68 2.56 -13.74
CA VAL A 87 8.36 3.22 -13.66
C VAL A 87 7.93 3.73 -15.04
N THR A 88 6.62 3.72 -15.28
CA THR A 88 6.01 4.35 -16.47
C THR A 88 4.70 5.03 -16.09
N LEU A 89 4.02 5.60 -17.07
CA LEU A 89 2.70 6.22 -16.89
C LEU A 89 1.62 5.33 -17.47
N ASP A 90 0.51 5.18 -16.75
CA ASP A 90 -0.70 4.60 -17.30
C ASP A 90 -1.46 5.59 -18.23
N SER A 91 -2.60 5.16 -18.78
CA SER A 91 -3.43 6.00 -19.64
C SER A 91 -4.01 7.24 -18.95
N GLN A 92 -4.03 7.28 -17.61
CA GLN A 92 -4.46 8.43 -16.81
C GLN A 92 -3.29 9.31 -16.38
N GLY A 93 -2.06 8.99 -16.80
CA GLY A 93 -0.86 9.71 -16.40
C GLY A 93 -0.41 9.41 -14.97
N ARG A 94 -0.85 8.31 -14.34
CA ARG A 94 -0.39 7.90 -13.00
C ARG A 94 0.89 7.09 -13.10
N LEU A 95 1.79 7.24 -12.13
CA LEU A 95 2.97 6.37 -12.07
C LEU A 95 2.54 4.94 -11.75
N ILE A 96 3.00 4.02 -12.57
CA ILE A 96 2.82 2.58 -12.38
C ILE A 96 4.17 1.88 -12.43
N LEU A 97 4.31 0.80 -11.65
CA LEU A 97 5.46 -0.07 -11.73
C LEU A 97 5.38 -0.90 -13.01
N ARG A 98 6.42 -0.85 -13.85
CA ARG A 98 6.43 -1.52 -15.16
C ARG A 98 6.23 -3.03 -15.06
N GLU A 99 6.76 -3.64 -14.01
CA GLU A 99 6.78 -5.10 -13.83
C GLU A 99 5.39 -5.70 -13.64
N ASN A 100 4.51 -5.03 -12.90
CA ASN A 100 3.20 -5.58 -12.51
C ASN A 100 2.01 -4.62 -12.75
N GLY A 101 2.25 -3.41 -13.25
CA GLY A 101 1.23 -2.43 -13.56
C GLY A 101 0.56 -1.77 -12.35
N LYS A 102 1.00 -2.05 -11.12
CA LYS A 102 0.41 -1.47 -9.91
C LYS A 102 0.74 0.02 -9.80
N ILE A 103 -0.21 0.78 -9.26
CA ILE A 103 -0.09 2.23 -9.10
C ILE A 103 0.86 2.53 -7.94
N ILE A 104 1.82 3.41 -8.20
CA ILE A 104 2.69 3.98 -7.17
C ILE A 104 1.95 5.17 -6.59
N LEU A 105 1.87 5.27 -5.27
CA LEU A 105 1.27 6.41 -4.59
C LEU A 105 2.34 7.22 -3.87
N PRO A 106 2.23 8.55 -3.88
CA PRO A 106 2.96 9.39 -2.94
C PRO A 106 2.67 8.98 -1.49
N PHE A 107 3.69 9.02 -0.66
CA PHE A 107 3.62 8.79 0.79
C PHE A 107 2.46 9.59 1.41
N GLU A 108 2.35 10.86 1.05
CA GLU A 108 1.39 11.82 1.55
C GLU A 108 -0.07 11.45 1.22
N HIS A 109 -0.30 10.64 0.19
CA HIS A 109 -1.63 10.25 -0.27
C HIS A 109 -1.99 8.81 0.11
N PHE A 110 -1.04 8.02 0.60
CA PHE A 110 -1.25 6.59 0.80
C PHE A 110 -2.32 6.29 1.86
N ALA A 111 -2.29 6.98 3.01
CA ALA A 111 -3.29 6.79 4.06
C ALA A 111 -4.72 7.08 3.57
N ASN A 112 -4.89 8.13 2.75
CA ASN A 112 -6.18 8.47 2.15
C ASN A 112 -6.65 7.39 1.18
N ALA A 113 -5.76 6.85 0.36
CA ALA A 113 -6.08 5.76 -0.56
C ALA A 113 -6.46 4.46 0.17
N VAL A 114 -5.77 4.13 1.27
CA VAL A 114 -6.14 3.01 2.15
C VAL A 114 -7.53 3.22 2.72
N MET A 115 -7.83 4.42 3.25
CA MET A 115 -9.14 4.71 3.83
C MET A 115 -10.26 4.64 2.78
N LEU A 116 -10.02 5.13 1.55
CA LEU A 116 -10.98 5.00 0.45
C LEU A 116 -11.29 3.53 0.13
N LYS A 117 -10.27 2.65 0.09
CA LYS A 117 -10.50 1.21 -0.09
C LYS A 117 -11.24 0.61 1.09
N HIS A 118 -10.87 0.97 2.31
CA HIS A 118 -11.49 0.49 3.53
C HIS A 118 -12.99 0.81 3.60
N MET A 119 -13.38 2.04 3.23
CA MET A 119 -14.78 2.48 3.28
C MET A 119 -15.65 1.88 2.17
N ASN A 120 -15.06 1.30 1.14
CA ASN A 120 -15.77 0.83 -0.05
C ASN A 120 -16.12 -0.68 0.02
N GLY A 121 -16.56 -1.14 1.20
CA GLY A 121 -16.98 -2.52 1.39
C GLY A 121 -18.44 -2.77 0.98
N PRO A 122 -18.85 -4.05 0.93
CA PRO A 122 -20.17 -4.46 0.47
C PRO A 122 -21.26 -3.96 1.44
N HIS A 123 -22.45 -3.69 0.89
CA HIS A 123 -23.63 -3.24 1.65
C HIS A 123 -23.42 -1.95 2.47
N GLY A 124 -22.46 -1.11 2.08
CA GLY A 124 -22.13 0.14 2.78
C GLY A 124 -21.37 -0.06 4.09
N LEU A 125 -20.92 -1.29 4.37
CA LEU A 125 -20.05 -1.60 5.51
C LEU A 125 -18.59 -1.43 5.11
N HIS A 126 -17.77 -0.95 6.05
CA HIS A 126 -16.33 -0.90 5.84
C HIS A 126 -15.73 -2.31 5.78
N LEU A 127 -14.68 -2.49 4.98
CA LEU A 127 -13.92 -3.73 4.90
C LEU A 127 -13.17 -4.02 6.21
N GLY A 128 -13.06 -5.29 6.57
CA GLY A 128 -12.14 -5.72 7.63
C GLY A 128 -10.67 -5.45 7.24
N ILE A 129 -9.74 -5.59 8.20
CA ILE A 129 -8.31 -5.34 8.00
C ILE A 129 -7.77 -6.18 6.83
N GLU A 130 -7.97 -7.50 6.86
CA GLU A 130 -7.47 -8.41 5.83
C GLU A 130 -8.05 -8.12 4.44
N ALA A 131 -9.33 -7.79 4.38
CA ALA A 131 -9.99 -7.43 3.12
C ALA A 131 -9.46 -6.09 2.58
N THR A 132 -9.22 -5.12 3.46
CA THR A 132 -8.63 -3.83 3.09
C THR A 132 -7.20 -4.00 2.57
N VAL A 133 -6.37 -4.75 3.30
CA VAL A 133 -4.99 -5.06 2.88
C VAL A 133 -5.00 -5.68 1.48
N ARG A 134 -5.86 -6.67 1.24
CA ARG A 134 -5.98 -7.30 -0.09
C ARG A 134 -6.37 -6.30 -1.17
N ALA A 135 -7.39 -5.48 -0.91
CA ALA A 135 -7.87 -4.48 -1.87
C ALA A 135 -6.82 -3.38 -2.18
N VAL A 136 -6.00 -3.01 -1.21
CA VAL A 136 -4.88 -2.07 -1.39
C VAL A 136 -3.77 -2.75 -2.19
N MET A 137 -3.36 -3.97 -1.82
CA MET A 137 -2.32 -4.74 -2.50
C MET A 137 -2.67 -5.08 -3.96
N GLU A 138 -3.95 -5.16 -4.30
CA GLU A 138 -4.42 -5.37 -5.67
C GLU A 138 -4.21 -4.13 -6.55
N SER A 139 -4.32 -2.93 -5.99
CA SER A 139 -4.29 -1.66 -6.74
C SER A 139 -2.95 -0.94 -6.70
N TYR A 140 -2.23 -1.03 -5.57
CA TYR A 140 -1.08 -0.19 -5.28
C TYR A 140 0.18 -1.00 -5.02
N THR A 141 1.34 -0.39 -5.28
CA THR A 141 2.63 -0.96 -4.88
C THR A 141 2.77 -0.97 -3.36
N ILE A 142 3.30 -2.07 -2.83
CA ILE A 142 3.56 -2.29 -1.40
C ILE A 142 5.02 -2.74 -1.27
N GLY A 143 5.67 -2.33 -0.18
CA GLY A 143 7.07 -2.60 0.09
C GLY A 143 8.01 -1.58 -0.58
N ARG A 144 9.06 -1.21 0.14
CA ARG A 144 10.02 -0.17 -0.30
C ARG A 144 10.76 -0.55 -1.58
N GLU A 145 11.00 -1.83 -1.79
CA GLU A 145 11.64 -2.39 -2.99
C GLU A 145 10.81 -2.17 -4.27
N ASN A 146 9.51 -1.94 -4.11
CA ASN A 146 8.55 -1.67 -5.18
C ASN A 146 8.02 -0.24 -5.15
N PHE A 147 8.72 0.67 -4.48
CA PHE A 147 8.32 2.07 -4.34
C PHE A 147 6.95 2.24 -3.65
N GLY A 148 6.57 1.29 -2.81
CA GLY A 148 5.32 1.27 -2.07
C GLY A 148 5.53 1.51 -0.57
N MET A 149 4.42 1.61 0.15
CA MET A 149 4.39 1.66 1.61
C MET A 149 4.42 0.26 2.21
N GLU A 150 4.88 0.14 3.45
CA GLU A 150 4.86 -1.13 4.19
C GLU A 150 3.43 -1.58 4.48
N LYS A 151 3.22 -2.89 4.54
CA LYS A 151 1.90 -3.49 4.79
C LYS A 151 1.37 -3.10 6.16
N GLU A 152 2.24 -2.98 7.15
CA GLU A 152 1.93 -2.67 8.54
C GLU A 152 1.25 -1.30 8.65
N PHE A 153 1.67 -0.33 7.84
CA PHE A 153 1.06 0.99 7.80
C PHE A 153 -0.41 0.95 7.35
N ILE A 154 -0.77 0.03 6.45
CA ILE A 154 -2.17 -0.19 6.04
C ILE A 154 -3.00 -0.62 7.25
N ILE A 155 -2.45 -1.53 8.06
CA ILE A 155 -3.12 -2.07 9.24
C ILE A 155 -3.35 -0.93 10.24
N GLU A 156 -2.33 -0.12 10.52
CA GLU A 156 -2.43 1.04 11.42
C GLU A 156 -3.52 2.03 10.97
N VAL A 157 -3.56 2.39 9.68
CA VAL A 157 -4.58 3.30 9.14
C VAL A 157 -5.99 2.75 9.36
N VAL A 158 -6.20 1.46 9.13
CA VAL A 158 -7.51 0.82 9.33
C VAL A 158 -7.87 0.72 10.82
N GLN A 159 -6.90 0.39 11.68
CA GLN A 159 -7.11 0.35 13.13
C GLN A 159 -7.50 1.71 13.70
N ASN A 160 -6.97 2.79 13.12
CA ASN A 160 -7.26 4.17 13.48
C ASN A 160 -8.43 4.77 12.70
N CYS A 161 -9.34 3.95 12.14
CA CYS A 161 -10.51 4.45 11.43
C CYS A 161 -11.32 5.42 12.31
N PRO A 162 -11.60 6.66 11.83
CA PRO A 162 -12.30 7.68 12.62
C PRO A 162 -13.78 7.37 12.81
N ASN A 163 -14.36 6.45 12.02
CA ASN A 163 -15.77 6.08 12.13
C ASN A 163 -16.06 5.26 13.43
N PRO A 164 -16.86 5.77 14.37
CA PRO A 164 -17.15 5.07 15.62
C PRO A 164 -17.93 3.77 15.43
N ALA A 165 -18.82 3.69 14.44
CA ALA A 165 -19.56 2.46 14.15
C ALA A 165 -18.61 1.35 13.65
N CYS A 166 -17.64 1.71 12.80
CA CYS A 166 -16.63 0.76 12.32
C CYS A 166 -15.80 0.19 13.49
N ARG A 167 -15.36 1.04 14.42
CA ARG A 167 -14.62 0.59 15.61
C ARG A 167 -15.45 -0.33 16.49
N TYR A 168 -16.73 -0.03 16.67
CA TYR A 168 -17.65 -0.84 17.46
C TYR A 168 -17.84 -2.25 16.85
N TYR A 169 -18.18 -2.33 15.56
CA TYR A 169 -18.39 -3.61 14.87
C TYR A 169 -17.14 -4.47 14.84
N LYS A 170 -15.96 -3.85 14.65
CA LYS A 170 -14.67 -4.57 14.72
C LYS A 170 -14.47 -5.23 16.09
N ASN A 171 -14.65 -4.49 17.17
CA ASN A 171 -14.47 -5.02 18.53
C ASN A 171 -15.47 -6.15 18.83
N GLN A 172 -16.71 -6.02 18.37
CA GLN A 172 -17.73 -7.06 18.55
C GLN A 172 -17.36 -8.34 17.78
N MET A 173 -16.93 -8.21 16.51
CA MET A 173 -16.48 -9.35 15.70
C MET A 173 -15.26 -10.05 16.30
N GLU A 174 -14.26 -9.31 16.77
CA GLU A 174 -13.08 -9.86 17.42
C GLU A 174 -13.44 -10.60 18.72
N LEU A 175 -14.39 -10.07 19.50
CA LEU A 175 -14.89 -10.72 20.71
C LEU A 175 -15.62 -12.02 20.38
N THR A 176 -16.52 -12.00 19.38
CA THR A 176 -17.22 -13.20 18.92
C THR A 176 -16.25 -14.27 18.40
N GLN A 177 -15.20 -13.88 17.67
CA GLN A 177 -14.18 -14.81 17.19
C GLN A 177 -13.39 -15.45 18.34
N LYS A 178 -12.99 -14.66 19.34
CA LYS A 178 -12.30 -15.17 20.54
C LYS A 178 -13.19 -16.10 21.35
N THR A 179 -14.48 -15.77 21.49
CA THR A 179 -15.46 -16.64 22.15
C THR A 179 -15.65 -17.96 21.38
N LEU A 180 -15.77 -17.92 20.05
CA LEU A 180 -15.86 -19.12 19.22
C LEU A 180 -14.59 -19.98 19.27
N GLN A 181 -13.40 -19.37 19.31
CA GLN A 181 -12.14 -20.08 19.47
C GLN A 181 -12.01 -20.73 20.87
N HIS A 182 -12.49 -20.08 21.92
CA HIS A 182 -12.51 -20.64 23.27
C HIS A 182 -13.57 -21.73 23.46
N LEU A 183 -14.63 -21.72 22.63
CA LEU A 183 -15.64 -22.78 22.59
C LEU A 183 -15.22 -23.99 21.71
N ALA A 184 -14.03 -23.92 21.09
CA ALA A 184 -13.42 -25.05 20.38
C ALA A 184 -12.16 -25.59 21.10
N PRO A 185 -12.25 -26.10 22.35
CA PRO A 185 -11.22 -26.98 22.86
C PRO A 185 -11.28 -28.32 22.11
N GLY A 186 -10.12 -28.76 21.62
CA GLY A 186 -9.99 -29.94 20.75
C GLY A 186 -10.64 -31.21 21.30
N TYR A 187 -11.45 -31.86 20.46
CA TYR A 187 -11.86 -33.25 20.62
C TYR A 187 -11.59 -34.03 19.33
N LEU A 188 -10.33 -34.04 18.90
CA LEU A 188 -9.81 -35.02 17.94
C LEU A 188 -8.50 -35.57 18.48
N GLY A 189 -8.62 -36.54 19.38
CA GLY A 189 -7.52 -37.29 19.95
C GLY A 189 -8.06 -38.42 20.80
N GLU A 190 -8.45 -39.53 20.15
CA GLU A 190 -8.00 -40.89 20.46
C GLU A 190 -8.81 -41.87 19.60
N ALA A 191 -8.17 -42.44 18.56
CA ALA A 191 -8.65 -43.66 17.94
C ALA A 191 -8.00 -44.83 18.70
N PRO A 192 -8.74 -45.65 19.46
CA PRO A 192 -8.18 -46.89 19.97
C PRO A 192 -8.14 -47.89 18.82
N GLY A 193 -6.92 -48.15 18.34
CA GLY A 193 -6.63 -49.36 17.59
C GLY A 193 -6.70 -50.59 18.50
N SER A 194 -7.05 -51.72 17.87
CA SER A 194 -6.85 -53.12 18.28
C SER A 194 -7.86 -53.79 19.22
N ALA A 195 -8.79 -54.56 18.63
CA ALA A 195 -9.17 -55.91 19.08
C ALA A 195 -9.92 -56.70 17.98
N ALA A 196 -9.42 -57.92 17.70
CA ALA A 196 -10.05 -59.08 17.02
C ALA A 196 -10.52 -58.89 15.55
N ALA A 197 -9.83 -59.40 14.51
CA ALA A 197 -9.51 -60.80 14.20
C ALA A 197 -10.75 -61.73 14.09
N ASP A 198 -10.96 -62.19 12.85
CA ASP A 198 -11.63 -63.41 12.40
C ASP A 198 -13.17 -63.50 12.46
N ILE A 199 -13.79 -63.45 11.27
CA ILE A 199 -14.60 -64.58 10.76
C ILE A 199 -14.57 -64.59 9.23
N ARG A 200 -13.99 -65.68 8.73
CA ARG A 200 -13.76 -66.07 7.34
C ARG A 200 -15.06 -66.62 6.75
N SER A 201 -15.52 -66.05 5.64
CA SER A 201 -16.58 -66.66 4.82
C SER A 201 -15.99 -67.14 3.51
N SER A 202 -16.00 -68.46 3.26
CA SER A 202 -16.30 -69.13 1.96
C SER A 202 -15.76 -70.56 1.85
N LYS A 203 -16.63 -71.43 1.28
CA LYS A 203 -16.43 -72.80 0.72
C LYS A 203 -16.40 -73.97 1.73
N THR A 204 -17.15 -75.06 1.58
CA THR A 204 -17.43 -75.92 0.39
C THR A 204 -18.70 -76.77 0.52
N SER A 205 -19.36 -77.05 -0.62
CA SER A 205 -19.99 -78.32 -1.12
C SER A 205 -20.58 -79.32 -0.11
N PHE A 206 -21.86 -79.72 -0.17
CA PHE A 206 -22.55 -80.56 -1.18
C PHE A 206 -24.06 -80.49 -0.95
#